data_AF-A0A392RM08-F1
#
_entry.id   AF-A0A392RM08-F1
#
_cell.length_a   1.000
_cell.length_b   1.000
_cell.length_c   1.000
_cell.angle_alpha   90.00
_cell.angle_beta   90.00
_cell.angle_gamma   90.00
#
_symmetry.space_group_name_H-M   'P 1'
#
loop_
_entity.id
_entity.type
_entity.pdbx_description
1 polymer ?
#
loop_
_entity_poly.entity_id
_entity_poly.type
_entity_poly.pdbx_seq_one_letter_code
_entity_poly.pdbx_strand_id
1 'polypeptide(L)'
;MAGDHTNHENTGSGGMNLQAAVAEIRRLQAKVTAIEAEKMNKATGQEEDEEITESQPLSQVLWDTRVPEGFKTPHLPTFDGKTDPLEHLMVVGT
;
A
#
# COMPACT_ATOMS: atom_id res chain seq x y z
N MET A 1 58.94 28.54 21.85
CA MET A 1 58.29 27.57 20.94
C MET A 1 58.09 26.30 21.74
N ALA A 2 56.92 25.93 22.29
CA ALA A 2 55.55 25.95 21.75
C ALA A 2 55.52 25.30 20.35
N GLY A 3 54.87 24.16 20.10
CA GLY A 3 54.03 23.36 20.98
C GLY A 3 54.08 21.89 20.60
N ASP A 4 53.82 21.07 21.61
CA ASP A 4 53.36 19.70 21.48
C ASP A 4 52.02 19.71 20.73
N HIS A 5 51.91 18.86 19.70
CA HIS A 5 50.66 18.63 18.99
C HIS A 5 50.32 17.14 19.10
N THR A 6 49.98 16.73 20.32
CA THR A 6 48.98 15.69 20.54
C THR A 6 47.69 16.11 19.84
N ASN A 7 47.18 15.29 18.92
CA ASN A 7 45.75 15.16 18.59
C ASN A 7 45.59 13.96 17.64
N HIS A 8 45.58 12.74 18.20
CA HIS A 8 44.97 11.59 17.54
C HIS A 8 43.61 11.33 18.17
N GLU A 9 42.64 12.20 17.88
CA GLU A 9 41.22 11.90 18.05
C GLU A 9 40.66 11.50 16.69
N ASN A 10 40.84 10.22 16.33
CA ASN A 10 39.96 9.57 15.37
C ASN A 10 38.69 9.15 16.12
N THR A 11 37.92 10.13 16.56
CA THR A 11 36.58 9.93 17.11
C THR A 11 35.60 9.81 15.97
N GLY A 12 35.08 8.60 15.77
CA GLY A 12 33.83 8.39 15.06
C GLY A 12 33.96 8.13 13.57
N SER A 13 34.48 6.98 13.20
CA SER A 13 34.03 6.33 11.96
C SER A 13 34.17 4.83 12.13
N GLY A 14 33.11 4.21 12.65
CA GLY A 14 32.88 2.78 12.52
C GLY A 14 32.64 2.45 11.04
N GLY A 15 33.65 2.66 10.20
CA GLY A 15 33.64 2.28 8.81
C GLY A 15 33.54 0.77 8.76
N MET A 16 32.52 0.25 8.07
CA MET A 16 32.44 -1.17 7.76
C MET A 16 33.80 -1.64 7.25
N ASN A 17 34.44 -2.54 7.98
CA ASN A 17 35.65 -3.17 7.49
C ASN A 17 35.31 -4.04 6.25
N LEU A 18 36.30 -4.26 5.37
CA LEU A 18 36.09 -4.99 4.12
C LEU A 18 35.48 -6.39 4.36
N GLN A 19 35.84 -7.03 5.48
CA GLN A 19 35.31 -8.32 5.86
C GLN A 19 33.80 -8.28 6.16
N ALA A 20 33.32 -7.23 6.84
CA ALA A 20 31.90 -6.99 7.09
C ALA A 20 31.14 -6.75 5.79
N ALA A 21 31.72 -5.99 4.85
CA ALA A 21 31.13 -5.76 3.54
C ALA A 21 30.98 -7.07 2.74
N VAL A 22 32.01 -7.94 2.75
CA VAL A 22 31.95 -9.25 2.07
C VAL A 22 30.91 -10.18 2.71
N ALA A 23 30.81 -10.19 4.04
CA ALA A 23 29.78 -10.96 4.74
C ALA A 23 28.37 -10.47 4.37
N GLU A 24 28.17 -9.16 4.30
CA GLU A 24 26.90 -8.56 3.95
C GLU A 24 26.50 -8.81 2.49
N ILE A 25 27.46 -8.78 1.55
CA ILE A 25 27.22 -9.16 0.15
C ILE A 25 26.72 -10.60 0.05
N ARG A 26 27.36 -11.54 0.76
CA ARG A 26 26.93 -12.95 0.78
C ARG A 26 25.54 -13.12 1.37
N ARG A 27 25.25 -12.40 2.46
CA ARG A 27 23.92 -12.39 3.09
C ARG A 27 22.85 -11.88 2.13
N LEU A 28 23.13 -10.78 1.42
CA LEU A 28 22.23 -10.19 0.45
C LEU A 28 22.00 -11.13 -0.76
N GLN A 29 23.05 -11.77 -1.27
CA GLN A 29 22.93 -12.78 -2.33
C GLN A 29 22.01 -13.92 -1.91
N ALA A 30 22.18 -14.47 -0.70
CA ALA A 30 21.30 -15.52 -0.18
C ALA A 30 19.85 -15.05 -0.06
N LYS A 31 19.62 -13.80 0.37
CA LYS A 31 18.27 -13.22 0.46
C LYS A 31 17.62 -13.07 -0.90
N VAL A 32 18.36 -12.62 -1.92
CA VAL A 32 17.84 -12.49 -3.30
C VAL A 32 17.45 -13.85 -3.85
N THR A 33 18.32 -14.87 -3.69
CA THR A 33 17.99 -16.24 -4.13
C THR A 33 16.76 -16.81 -3.42
N ALA A 34 16.59 -16.55 -2.12
CA ALA A 34 15.40 -16.97 -1.39
C ALA A 34 14.12 -16.29 -1.90
N ILE A 35 14.17 -14.98 -2.19
CA ILE A 35 13.04 -14.23 -2.74
C ILE A 35 12.70 -14.72 -4.15
N GLU A 36 13.69 -14.99 -5.00
CA GLU A 36 13.46 -15.52 -6.34
C GLU A 36 12.84 -16.93 -6.32
N ALA A 37 13.30 -17.79 -5.40
CA ALA A 37 12.69 -19.10 -5.19
C ALA A 37 11.26 -19.01 -4.66
N GLU A 38 10.99 -18.08 -3.73
CA GLU A 38 9.64 -17.81 -3.23
C GLU A 38 8.73 -17.30 -4.35
N LYS A 39 9.19 -16.38 -5.21
CA LYS A 39 8.45 -15.88 -6.37
C LYS A 39 8.15 -16.96 -7.40
N MET A 40 9.10 -17.88 -7.64
CA MET A 40 8.90 -19.02 -8.53
C MET A 40 7.87 -20.02 -7.97
N ASN A 41 7.80 -20.18 -6.64
CA ASN A 41 6.78 -20.98 -5.96
C ASN A 41 5.41 -20.27 -5.89
N LYS A 42 5.38 -18.93 -5.77
CA LYS A 42 4.14 -18.13 -5.83
C LYS A 42 3.51 -18.13 -7.23
N ALA A 43 4.32 -18.23 -8.29
CA ALA A 43 3.83 -18.41 -9.65
C ALA A 43 3.07 -19.74 -9.87
N THR A 44 3.18 -20.70 -8.95
CA THR A 44 2.47 -21.99 -9.01
C THR A 44 1.40 -22.18 -7.94
N GLY A 45 1.12 -21.18 -7.09
CA GLY A 45 -0.01 -21.26 -6.18
C GLY A 45 -0.06 -20.20 -5.09
N GLN A 46 -1.21 -19.52 -5.04
CA GLN A 46 -1.84 -18.97 -3.85
C GLN A 46 -1.07 -17.83 -3.17
N GLU A 47 -1.06 -16.68 -3.83
CA GLU A 47 -1.15 -15.44 -3.07
C GLU A 47 -2.63 -15.25 -2.74
N GLU A 48 -2.97 -15.15 -1.46
CA GLU A 48 -4.22 -14.55 -0.98
C GLU A 48 -4.18 -13.05 -1.33
N ASP A 49 -4.07 -12.73 -2.62
CA ASP A 49 -4.69 -11.51 -3.12
C ASP A 49 -6.15 -11.65 -2.72
N GLU A 50 -6.71 -10.66 -2.04
CA GLU A 50 -8.14 -10.43 -2.11
C GLU A 50 -8.45 -10.46 -3.61
N GLU A 51 -8.97 -11.61 -4.07
CA GLU A 51 -9.34 -11.83 -5.45
C GLU A 51 -10.23 -10.64 -5.78
N ILE A 52 -9.69 -9.68 -6.55
CA ILE A 52 -10.51 -8.66 -7.18
C ILE A 52 -11.31 -9.47 -8.19
N THR A 53 -12.38 -10.09 -7.69
CA THR A 53 -13.31 -10.87 -8.50
C THR A 53 -13.72 -9.89 -9.59
N GLU A 54 -13.39 -10.19 -10.84
CA GLU A 54 -13.79 -9.36 -11.96
C GLU A 54 -15.27 -9.04 -11.78
N SER A 55 -15.60 -7.76 -11.58
CA SER A 55 -16.95 -7.31 -11.30
C SER A 55 -17.86 -7.88 -12.37
N GLN A 56 -18.63 -8.91 -12.02
CA GLN A 56 -19.51 -9.55 -12.97
C GLN A 56 -20.50 -8.50 -13.46
N PRO A 57 -20.82 -8.47 -14.77
CA PRO A 57 -21.82 -7.56 -15.26
C PRO A 57 -23.13 -7.81 -14.51
N LEU A 58 -23.78 -6.73 -14.06
CA LEU A 58 -25.15 -6.80 -13.54
C LEU A 58 -26.01 -7.57 -14.54
N SER A 59 -26.71 -8.61 -14.06
CA SER A 59 -27.48 -9.49 -14.95
C SER A 59 -28.57 -8.70 -15.65
N GLN A 60 -28.86 -9.05 -16.92
CA GLN A 60 -29.93 -8.42 -17.70
C GLN A 60 -31.29 -8.49 -16.97
N VAL A 61 -31.52 -9.58 -16.23
CA VAL A 61 -32.73 -9.77 -15.41
C VAL A 61 -32.89 -8.65 -14.37
N LEU A 62 -31.80 -8.17 -13.76
CA LEU A 62 -31.87 -7.06 -12.80
C LEU A 62 -32.20 -5.73 -13.49
N TRP A 63 -31.69 -5.49 -14.69
CA TRP A 63 -32.02 -4.31 -15.48
C TRP A 63 -33.48 -4.31 -15.97
N ASP A 64 -34.00 -5.49 -16.33
CA ASP A 64 -35.36 -5.66 -16.82
C ASP A 64 -36.40 -5.74 -15.70
N THR A 65 -35.96 -5.89 -14.45
CA THR A 65 -36.85 -5.98 -13.29
C THR A 65 -37.60 -4.66 -13.11
N ARG A 66 -38.93 -4.73 -13.14
CA ARG A 66 -39.77 -3.56 -12.89
C ARG A 66 -39.69 -3.13 -11.43
N VAL A 67 -39.63 -1.83 -11.22
CA VAL A 67 -39.79 -1.24 -9.89
C VAL A 67 -41.22 -1.54 -9.40
N PRO A 68 -41.41 -1.95 -8.13
CA PRO A 68 -42.74 -2.22 -7.57
C PRO A 68 -43.69 -1.02 -7.72
N GLU A 69 -44.98 -1.30 -7.93
CA GLU A 69 -46.01 -0.26 -7.92
C GLU A 69 -46.03 0.46 -6.56
N GLY A 70 -46.09 1.78 -6.60
CA GLY A 70 -46.09 2.61 -5.39
C GLY A 70 -44.71 2.92 -4.81
N PHE A 71 -43.61 2.49 -5.45
CA PHE A 71 -42.26 2.89 -5.05
C PHE A 71 -42.14 4.41 -4.99
N LYS A 72 -41.75 4.92 -3.83
CA LYS A 72 -41.50 6.36 -3.61
C LYS A 72 -40.01 6.61 -3.78
N THR A 73 -39.65 7.41 -4.78
CA THR A 73 -38.27 7.88 -4.92
C THR A 73 -37.89 8.69 -3.68
N PRO A 74 -36.80 8.34 -2.98
CA PRO A 74 -36.36 9.12 -1.83
C PRO A 74 -36.01 10.54 -2.27
N HIS A 75 -36.35 11.52 -1.44
CA HIS A 75 -35.92 12.90 -1.66
C HIS A 75 -34.44 13.01 -1.26
N LEU A 76 -33.56 13.12 -2.25
CA LEU A 76 -32.14 13.32 -2.03
C LEU A 76 -31.84 14.82 -1.90
N PRO A 77 -31.01 15.24 -0.93
CA PRO A 77 -30.51 16.61 -0.89
C PRO A 77 -29.78 16.95 -2.19
N THR A 78 -30.10 18.10 -2.78
CA THR A 78 -29.39 18.60 -3.96
C THR A 78 -28.32 19.60 -3.53
N PHE A 79 -27.09 19.43 -4.01
CA PHE A 79 -26.05 20.44 -3.85
C PHE A 79 -26.18 21.49 -4.96
N ASP A 80 -26.39 22.75 -4.59
CA ASP A 80 -26.65 23.85 -5.53
C ASP A 80 -25.38 24.65 -5.92
N GLY A 81 -24.23 24.23 -5.39
CA GLY A 81 -22.91 24.81 -5.63
C GLY A 81 -22.64 26.16 -4.97
N LYS A 82 -23.57 26.70 -4.18
CA LYS A 82 -23.44 28.06 -3.59
C LYS A 82 -22.98 28.05 -2.14
N THR A 83 -23.02 26.89 -1.51
CA THR A 83 -22.75 26.66 -0.10
C THR A 83 -21.54 25.73 0.05
N ASP A 84 -20.96 25.67 1.25
CA ASP A 84 -19.79 24.83 1.52
C ASP A 84 -20.11 23.35 1.23
N PRO A 85 -19.34 22.64 0.37
CA PRO A 85 -19.53 21.22 0.11
C PRO A 85 -19.52 20.34 1.37
N LEU A 86 -18.80 20.73 2.43
CA LEU A 86 -18.75 19.99 3.69
C LEU A 86 -20.10 19.99 4.43
N GLU A 87 -20.89 21.05 4.30
CA GLU A 87 -22.25 21.15 4.86
C GLU A 87 -23.25 20.21 4.15
N HIS A 88 -22.87 19.60 3.02
CA HIS A 88 -23.72 18.69 2.23
C HIS A 88 -23.35 17.22 2.39
N LEU A 89 -22.33 16.91 3.20
CA LEU A 89 -21.99 15.55 3.54
C LEU A 89 -23.11 14.99 4.42
N MET A 90 -24.00 14.18 3.83
CA MET A 90 -25.01 13.45 4.60
C MET A 90 -24.30 12.63 5.69
N VAL A 91 -24.55 12.95 6.97
CA VAL A 91 -24.19 12.09 8.10
C VAL A 91 -25.07 10.84 8.01
N VAL A 92 -24.56 9.81 7.33
CA VAL A 92 -25.17 8.48 7.33
C VAL A 92 -24.86 7.85 8.69
N GLY A 93 -25.76 8.03 9.66
CA GLY A 93 -25.74 7.31 10.94
C GLY A 93 -25.64 8.20 12.18
N THR A 94 -26.80 8.44 12.80
CA THR A 94 -26.97 8.55 14.27
C THR A 94 -28.28 7.89 14.66
#